data_AF-A0A8T4M4V2-F1
#
_entry.id   AF-A0A8T4M4V2-F1
#
_cell.length_a   1.000
_cell.length_b   1.000
_cell.length_c   1.000
_cell.angle_alpha   90.00
_cell.angle_beta   90.00
_cell.angle_gamma   90.00
#
_symmetry.space_group_name_H-M   'P 1'
#
loop_
_entity.id
_entity.type
_entity.pdbx_description
1 polymer ?
#
loop_
_entity_poly.entity_id
_entity_poly.type
_entity_poly.pdbx_seq_one_letter_code
_entity_poly.pdbx_strand_id
1 'polypeptide(L)'
;MSLENKFRAGLKWILDNKKKTLASLVLAGLAGITISKDNVHLGSTTLNNAGGNHYVWGLFPSVKIIGDTNTSVRTYGLVAINTLNGKITGDMSTYGLIGGNNSTGDNSSITGDMGAYGLLVGINSTGNNSSITGDMGAYGLIGGENSTGNNSSITGDMGAYGLLVGINSTGNNSSITGDMSAYGLFTGNNSAGNNSSITGDMSAYGLFTGNNSAGDNSPITGDITSRGISAITPVDWGFLSNTQLNLENYIVKKEEASSK
;
A
#
# COMPACT_ATOMS: atom_id res chain seq x y z
N MET A 1 17.67 9.76 3.02
CA MET A 1 16.66 9.97 4.09
C MET A 1 15.35 9.36 3.61
N SER A 2 14.85 8.30 4.26
CA SER A 2 13.63 7.59 3.80
C SER A 2 12.37 8.48 3.92
N LEU A 3 11.32 8.13 3.17
CA LEU A 3 10.02 8.80 3.21
C LEU A 3 9.44 8.84 4.63
N GLU A 4 9.64 7.74 5.39
CA GLU A 4 9.28 7.61 6.80
C GLU A 4 9.92 8.71 7.66
N ASN A 5 11.20 9.02 7.44
CA ASN A 5 11.90 10.05 8.21
C ASN A 5 11.41 11.47 7.88
N LYS A 6 10.99 11.72 6.64
CA LYS A 6 10.40 13.02 6.24
C LYS A 6 8.99 13.19 6.79
N PHE A 7 8.21 12.11 6.82
CA PHE A 7 6.89 12.08 7.43
C PHE A 7 6.96 12.35 8.93
N ARG A 8 7.86 11.67 9.65
CA ARG A 8 8.11 11.90 11.08
C ARG A 8 8.52 13.35 11.38
N ALA A 9 9.35 13.96 10.52
CA ALA A 9 9.76 15.35 10.66
C ALA A 9 8.60 16.35 10.41
N GLY A 10 7.77 16.10 9.39
CA GLY A 10 6.58 16.92 9.10
C GLY A 10 5.54 16.85 10.22
N LEU A 11 5.35 15.66 10.81
CA LEU A 11 4.45 15.45 11.95
C LEU A 11 4.88 16.25 13.18
N LYS A 12 6.19 16.23 13.48
CA LYS A 12 6.78 16.99 14.59
C LYS A 12 6.55 18.50 14.43
N TRP A 13 6.68 19.02 13.21
CA TRP A 13 6.42 20.44 12.92
C TRP A 13 4.95 20.86 13.13
N ILE A 14 3.99 19.99 12.79
CA ILE A 14 2.55 20.24 13.01
C ILE A 14 2.24 20.27 14.52
N LEU A 15 2.85 19.37 15.29
CA LEU A 15 2.69 19.25 16.74
C LEU A 15 3.28 20.45 17.50
N ASP A 16 4.43 20.95 17.06
CA ASP A 16 5.15 22.03 17.73
C ASP A 16 4.51 23.42 17.51
N ASN A 17 3.69 23.59 16.47
CA ASN A 17 3.00 24.85 16.20
C ASN A 17 1.66 24.93 16.94
N LYS A 18 1.47 25.97 17.77
CA LYS A 18 0.35 26.24 18.71
C LYS A 18 -1.06 26.38 18.08
N LYS A 19 -1.45 25.62 17.06
CA LYS A 19 -2.82 25.62 16.50
C LYS A 19 -3.67 24.50 17.11
N LYS A 20 -3.92 24.59 18.41
CA LYS A 20 -4.84 23.70 19.16
C LYS A 20 -6.24 23.64 18.53
N THR A 21 -6.64 24.67 17.79
CA THR A 21 -7.94 24.82 17.10
C THR A 21 -8.18 23.80 15.98
N LEU A 22 -7.14 23.43 15.22
CA LEU A 22 -7.29 22.44 14.14
C LEU A 22 -7.40 21.03 14.74
N ALA A 23 -6.58 20.73 15.75
CA ALA A 23 -6.65 19.47 16.49
C ALA A 23 -8.02 19.28 17.18
N SER A 24 -8.60 20.35 17.75
CA SER A 24 -9.93 20.28 18.38
C SER A 24 -11.08 20.13 17.37
N LEU A 25 -11.00 20.76 16.20
CA LEU A 25 -12.00 20.61 15.13
C LEU A 25 -11.96 19.21 14.49
N VAL A 26 -10.76 18.66 14.28
CA VAL A 26 -10.57 17.29 13.79
C VAL A 26 -11.16 16.29 14.79
N LEU A 27 -10.90 16.48 16.10
CA LEU A 27 -11.43 15.59 17.14
C LEU A 27 -12.96 15.70 17.29
N ALA A 28 -13.52 16.90 17.17
CA ALA A 28 -14.97 17.14 17.25
C ALA A 28 -15.73 16.59 16.03
N GLY A 29 -15.16 16.69 14.84
CA GLY A 29 -15.72 16.06 13.63
C GLY A 29 -15.63 14.52 13.67
N LEU A 30 -14.56 13.98 14.26
CA LEU A 30 -14.36 12.54 14.41
C LEU A 30 -15.37 11.92 15.41
N ALA A 31 -15.63 12.56 16.55
CA ALA A 31 -16.48 12.01 17.60
C ALA A 31 -17.98 11.91 17.22
N GLY A 32 -18.46 12.72 16.28
CA GLY A 32 -19.88 12.76 15.88
C GLY A 32 -20.37 11.53 15.11
N ILE A 33 -19.47 10.66 14.63
CA ILE A 33 -19.79 9.60 13.64
C ILE A 33 -20.07 8.23 14.31
N THR A 34 -19.83 8.05 15.61
CA THR A 34 -19.63 6.68 16.17
C THR A 34 -20.41 6.27 17.42
N ILE A 35 -21.49 6.96 17.78
CA ILE A 35 -22.26 6.59 18.99
C ILE A 35 -22.92 5.19 18.87
N SER A 36 -22.98 4.58 17.66
CA SER A 36 -23.68 3.31 17.41
C SER A 36 -22.78 2.10 17.07
N LYS A 37 -21.48 2.12 17.39
CA LYS A 37 -20.56 1.04 17.02
C LYS A 37 -20.15 0.20 18.23
N ASP A 38 -20.01 -1.11 18.00
CA ASP A 38 -19.46 -2.04 19.00
C ASP A 38 -18.00 -1.65 19.33
N ASN A 39 -17.64 -1.65 20.61
CA ASN A 39 -16.27 -1.45 21.11
C ASN A 39 -15.49 -0.24 20.52
N VAL A 40 -15.86 0.97 20.96
CA VAL A 40 -15.14 2.21 20.63
C VAL A 40 -14.05 2.51 21.66
N HIS A 41 -12.84 2.81 21.18
CA HIS A 41 -11.68 3.22 21.98
C HIS A 41 -11.25 4.64 21.60
N LEU A 42 -10.81 5.42 22.58
CA LEU A 42 -10.22 6.73 22.35
C LEU A 42 -8.71 6.69 22.64
N GLY A 43 -7.91 7.24 21.73
CA GLY A 43 -6.45 7.26 21.83
C GLY A 43 -5.81 5.99 21.26
N SER A 44 -4.86 5.43 21.99
CA SER A 44 -4.14 4.21 21.59
C SER A 44 -4.56 3.04 22.47
N THR A 45 -4.59 1.83 21.92
CA THR A 45 -5.02 0.63 22.65
C THR A 45 -4.24 -0.61 22.23
N THR A 46 -4.26 -1.63 23.08
CA THR A 46 -3.76 -2.96 22.76
C THR A 46 -4.91 -3.95 22.86
N LEU A 47 -5.15 -4.67 21.76
CA LEU A 47 -6.17 -5.71 21.66
C LEU A 47 -5.49 -7.07 21.79
N ASN A 48 -5.91 -7.86 22.78
CA ASN A 48 -5.39 -9.21 23.00
C ASN A 48 -6.53 -10.21 22.79
N ASN A 49 -6.43 -11.06 21.78
CA ASN A 49 -7.47 -12.05 21.42
C ASN A 49 -8.89 -11.43 21.40
N ALA A 50 -9.02 -10.30 20.70
CA ALA A 50 -10.22 -9.48 20.75
C ALA A 50 -11.40 -10.14 20.01
N GLY A 51 -12.62 -9.84 20.46
CA GLY A 51 -13.86 -10.22 19.80
C GLY A 51 -14.80 -9.01 19.68
N GLY A 52 -15.65 -9.03 18.66
CA GLY A 52 -16.44 -7.86 18.26
C GLY A 52 -15.61 -6.88 17.42
N ASN A 53 -16.25 -6.12 16.53
CA ASN A 53 -15.52 -5.12 15.73
C ASN A 53 -14.93 -4.04 16.65
N HIS A 54 -13.71 -3.57 16.37
CA HIS A 54 -13.05 -2.54 17.17
C HIS A 54 -12.88 -1.26 16.37
N TYR A 55 -13.25 -0.13 16.98
CA TYR A 55 -13.10 1.18 16.37
C TYR A 55 -12.26 2.08 17.28
N VAL A 56 -11.15 2.59 16.79
CA VAL A 56 -10.21 3.38 17.60
C VAL A 56 -10.08 4.78 17.02
N TRP A 57 -10.30 5.80 17.84
CA TRP A 57 -10.34 7.20 17.41
C TRP A 57 -9.32 8.01 18.18
N GLY A 58 -8.58 8.88 17.52
CA GLY A 58 -7.68 9.79 18.21
C GLY A 58 -7.04 10.80 17.28
N LEU A 59 -6.23 11.69 17.84
CA LEU A 59 -5.38 12.54 17.00
C LEU A 59 -4.26 11.70 16.36
N PHE A 60 -3.61 10.84 17.16
CA PHE A 60 -2.57 9.92 16.71
C PHE A 60 -2.81 8.52 17.31
N PRO A 61 -3.92 7.86 16.98
CA PRO A 61 -4.23 6.55 17.55
C PRO A 61 -3.27 5.48 17.04
N SER A 62 -2.88 4.59 17.93
CA SER A 62 -2.15 3.37 17.60
C SER A 62 -2.84 2.16 18.20
N VAL A 63 -3.00 1.11 17.41
CA VAL A 63 -3.59 -0.15 17.84
C VAL A 63 -2.57 -1.26 17.68
N LYS A 64 -2.21 -1.88 18.80
CA LYS A 64 -1.41 -3.10 18.80
C LYS A 64 -2.33 -4.29 18.97
N ILE A 65 -2.28 -5.25 18.05
CA ILE A 65 -3.12 -6.45 18.04
C ILE A 65 -2.20 -7.63 18.30
N ILE A 66 -2.51 -8.41 19.32
CA ILE A 66 -1.71 -9.54 19.77
C ILE A 66 -2.60 -10.78 19.84
N GLY A 67 -2.13 -11.87 19.25
CA GLY A 67 -2.85 -13.12 19.20
C GLY A 67 -3.94 -13.14 18.14
N ASP A 68 -4.97 -13.95 18.36
CA ASP A 68 -5.97 -14.28 17.34
C ASP A 68 -7.25 -13.49 17.58
N THR A 69 -7.58 -12.60 16.65
CA THR A 69 -8.75 -11.71 16.72
C THR A 69 -9.72 -12.07 15.60
N ASN A 70 -10.95 -12.47 15.91
CA ASN A 70 -11.91 -12.91 14.89
C ASN A 70 -12.86 -11.81 14.41
N THR A 71 -12.34 -10.58 14.27
CA THR A 71 -13.14 -9.40 13.93
C THR A 71 -12.31 -8.29 13.30
N SER A 72 -13.00 -7.34 12.64
CA SER A 72 -12.35 -6.20 12.00
C SER A 72 -11.88 -5.13 12.99
N VAL A 73 -10.75 -4.48 12.69
CA VAL A 73 -10.18 -3.35 13.43
C VAL A 73 -10.11 -2.15 12.51
N ARG A 74 -10.74 -1.03 12.91
CA ARG A 74 -10.73 0.22 12.16
C ARG A 74 -10.26 1.39 13.01
N THR A 75 -9.21 2.06 12.56
CA THR A 75 -8.54 3.11 13.32
C THR A 75 -8.61 4.44 12.58
N TYR A 76 -9.02 5.51 13.25
CA TYR A 76 -9.34 6.81 12.66
C TYR A 76 -8.58 7.93 13.38
N GLY A 77 -7.83 8.75 12.65
CA GLY A 77 -7.15 9.89 13.25
C GLY A 77 -6.49 10.85 12.28
N LEU A 78 -5.64 11.74 12.80
CA LEU A 78 -4.75 12.54 11.95
C LEU A 78 -3.68 11.61 11.34
N VAL A 79 -3.08 10.77 12.18
CA VAL A 79 -2.26 9.64 11.73
C VAL A 79 -2.71 8.40 12.47
N ALA A 80 -3.24 7.41 11.74
CA ALA A 80 -3.76 6.18 12.28
C ALA A 80 -2.78 5.04 12.01
N ILE A 81 -2.47 4.24 13.05
CA ILE A 81 -1.51 3.15 12.95
C ILE A 81 -2.11 1.86 13.54
N ASN A 82 -2.01 0.76 12.82
CA ASN A 82 -2.26 -0.59 13.33
C ASN A 82 -0.98 -1.43 13.24
N THR A 83 -0.73 -2.27 14.24
CA THR A 83 0.34 -3.26 14.24
C THR A 83 -0.20 -4.60 14.72
N LEU A 84 -0.05 -5.65 13.92
CA LEU A 84 -0.48 -7.01 14.24
C LEU A 84 0.69 -7.93 14.49
N ASN A 85 0.65 -8.64 15.61
CA ASN A 85 1.49 -9.80 15.89
C ASN A 85 0.58 -10.98 16.23
N GLY A 86 0.11 -11.69 15.21
CA GLY A 86 -0.87 -12.77 15.37
C GLY A 86 -1.78 -12.90 14.15
N LYS A 87 -3.05 -13.22 14.39
CA LYS A 87 -4.02 -13.46 13.32
C LYS A 87 -5.24 -12.57 13.45
N ILE A 88 -5.77 -12.14 12.31
CA ILE A 88 -7.09 -11.51 12.22
C ILE A 88 -7.96 -12.31 11.28
N THR A 89 -9.19 -12.63 11.71
CA THR A 89 -10.28 -13.05 10.82
C THR A 89 -11.27 -11.87 10.73
N GLY A 90 -11.07 -11.02 9.73
CA GLY A 90 -11.70 -9.71 9.57
C GLY A 90 -10.73 -8.72 8.93
N ASP A 91 -11.22 -7.50 8.70
CA ASP A 91 -10.41 -6.46 8.04
C ASP A 91 -9.52 -5.74 9.05
N MET A 92 -8.34 -5.34 8.61
CA MET A 92 -7.53 -4.34 9.30
C MET A 92 -7.48 -3.07 8.47
N SER A 93 -8.00 -1.96 9.01
CA SER A 93 -8.01 -0.70 8.29
C SER A 93 -7.58 0.49 9.13
N THR A 94 -6.83 1.40 8.51
CA THR A 94 -6.50 2.72 9.05
C THR A 94 -7.03 3.83 8.14
N TYR A 95 -7.54 4.89 8.76
CA TYR A 95 -8.10 6.05 8.11
C TYR A 95 -7.50 7.31 8.75
N GLY A 96 -6.42 7.80 8.15
CA GLY A 96 -5.74 9.02 8.56
C GLY A 96 -6.13 10.23 7.73
N LEU A 97 -6.30 11.40 8.35
CA LEU A 97 -6.35 12.64 7.57
C LEU A 97 -4.97 12.96 6.96
N ILE A 98 -3.87 12.61 7.62
CA ILE A 98 -2.52 12.75 7.06
C ILE A 98 -2.00 11.39 6.60
N GLY A 99 -2.07 10.37 7.47
CA GLY A 99 -1.50 9.06 7.14
C GLY A 99 -2.24 7.88 7.76
N GLY A 100 -2.50 6.85 6.96
CA GLY A 100 -2.90 5.53 7.43
C GLY A 100 -1.74 4.56 7.30
N ASN A 101 -1.45 3.79 8.34
CA ASN A 101 -0.40 2.76 8.32
C ASN A 101 -0.89 1.46 8.97
N ASN A 102 -0.83 0.34 8.24
CA ASN A 102 -0.94 -0.99 8.82
C ASN A 102 0.40 -1.72 8.71
N SER A 103 0.78 -2.44 9.76
CA SER A 103 1.92 -3.33 9.74
C SER A 103 1.58 -4.68 10.37
N THR A 104 2.02 -5.77 9.76
CA THR A 104 2.03 -7.10 10.40
C THR A 104 3.45 -7.50 10.71
N GLY A 105 3.65 -8.14 11.87
CA GLY A 105 4.90 -8.82 12.19
C GLY A 105 5.03 -10.12 11.41
N ASP A 106 6.18 -10.76 11.55
CA ASP A 106 6.47 -12.06 10.93
C ASP A 106 5.47 -13.14 11.38
N ASN A 107 5.16 -14.08 10.49
CA ASN A 107 4.22 -15.19 10.72
C ASN A 107 2.81 -14.74 11.15
N SER A 108 2.42 -13.52 10.76
CA SER A 108 1.06 -13.01 11.01
C SER A 108 0.15 -13.29 9.83
N SER A 109 -1.16 -13.41 10.06
CA SER A 109 -2.11 -13.63 8.97
C SER A 109 -3.37 -12.79 9.10
N ILE A 110 -3.91 -12.34 7.98
CA ILE A 110 -5.22 -11.70 7.90
C ILE A 110 -6.10 -12.50 6.95
N THR A 111 -7.28 -12.89 7.41
CA THR A 111 -8.37 -13.41 6.59
C THR A 111 -9.42 -12.31 6.51
N GLY A 112 -9.30 -11.46 5.50
CA GLY A 112 -9.96 -10.18 5.32
C GLY A 112 -9.00 -9.18 4.67
N ASP A 113 -9.48 -7.95 4.48
CA ASP A 113 -8.69 -6.95 3.75
C ASP A 113 -7.75 -6.16 4.66
N MET A 114 -6.60 -5.75 4.13
CA MET A 114 -5.68 -4.81 4.75
C MET A 114 -5.68 -3.48 4.01
N GLY A 115 -6.32 -2.47 4.59
CA GLY A 115 -6.53 -1.16 3.95
C GLY A 115 -5.87 0.00 4.70
N ALA A 116 -4.95 0.71 4.08
CA ALA A 116 -4.37 1.94 4.62
C ALA A 116 -4.82 3.15 3.81
N TYR A 117 -5.62 4.01 4.43
CA TYR A 117 -6.19 5.18 3.80
C TYR A 117 -5.67 6.44 4.48
N GLY A 118 -5.01 7.32 3.71
CA GLY A 118 -4.64 8.65 4.18
C GLY A 118 -4.99 9.72 3.15
N LEU A 119 -5.34 10.95 3.55
CA LEU A 119 -5.46 12.02 2.54
C LEU A 119 -4.12 12.24 1.86
N LEU A 120 -3.00 12.19 2.60
CA LEU A 120 -1.68 12.33 2.00
C LEU A 120 -1.12 10.95 1.66
N VAL A 121 -1.01 10.04 2.64
CA VAL A 121 -0.29 8.78 2.45
C VAL A 121 -1.01 7.58 3.07
N GLY A 122 -1.12 6.49 2.33
CA GLY A 122 -1.49 5.17 2.86
C GLY A 122 -0.32 4.20 2.73
N ILE A 123 -0.01 3.45 3.78
CA ILE A 123 1.08 2.46 3.79
C ILE A 123 0.61 1.15 4.41
N ASN A 124 0.85 0.03 3.72
CA ASN A 124 0.78 -1.31 4.33
C ASN A 124 2.15 -1.99 4.28
N SER A 125 2.49 -2.72 5.33
CA SER A 125 3.69 -3.57 5.37
C SER A 125 3.39 -4.90 6.03
N THR A 126 3.81 -6.01 5.42
CA THR A 126 3.78 -7.33 6.08
C THR A 126 5.19 -7.83 6.38
N GLY A 127 5.33 -8.50 7.54
CA GLY A 127 6.53 -9.25 7.88
C GLY A 127 6.69 -10.51 7.04
N ASN A 128 7.81 -11.21 7.22
CA ASN A 128 8.11 -12.45 6.53
C ASN A 128 7.14 -13.57 6.92
N ASN A 129 6.93 -14.53 6.01
CA ASN A 129 6.03 -15.67 6.20
C ASN A 129 4.60 -15.24 6.60
N SER A 130 4.17 -14.06 6.18
CA SER A 130 2.83 -13.55 6.50
C SER A 130 1.87 -13.89 5.36
N SER A 131 0.58 -13.96 5.67
CA SER A 131 -0.44 -14.17 4.64
C SER A 131 -1.61 -13.21 4.76
N ILE A 132 -2.15 -12.80 3.62
CA ILE A 132 -3.42 -12.10 3.52
C ILE A 132 -4.33 -12.91 2.59
N THR A 133 -5.52 -13.24 3.08
CA THR A 133 -6.62 -13.79 2.27
C THR A 133 -7.68 -12.70 2.19
N GLY A 134 -7.59 -11.89 1.15
CA GLY A 134 -8.23 -10.59 0.98
C GLY A 134 -7.27 -9.63 0.27
N ASP A 135 -7.73 -8.41 0.03
CA ASP A 135 -6.97 -7.41 -0.71
C ASP A 135 -6.02 -6.62 0.21
N MET A 136 -4.87 -6.22 -0.33
CA MET A 136 -3.96 -5.27 0.31
C MET A 136 -3.97 -3.94 -0.46
N GLY A 137 -4.63 -2.93 0.12
CA GLY A 137 -4.85 -1.63 -0.52
C GLY A 137 -4.25 -0.47 0.24
N ALA A 138 -3.41 0.34 -0.42
CA ALA A 138 -2.84 1.56 0.13
C ALA A 138 -3.22 2.78 -0.72
N TYR A 139 -3.78 3.81 -0.08
CA TYR A 139 -4.40 4.93 -0.77
C TYR A 139 -4.00 6.27 -0.14
N GLY A 140 -3.62 7.24 -0.99
CA GLY A 140 -3.58 8.64 -0.60
C GLY A 140 -3.24 9.62 -1.73
N LEU A 141 -3.53 10.92 -1.56
CA LEU A 141 -3.28 11.92 -2.60
C LEU A 141 -1.79 11.97 -2.98
N ILE A 142 -0.89 11.92 -2.03
CA ILE A 142 0.54 11.89 -2.32
C ILE A 142 0.96 10.47 -2.71
N GLY A 143 0.64 9.48 -1.87
CA GLY A 143 1.21 8.15 -2.04
C GLY A 143 0.36 7.03 -1.49
N GLY A 144 0.27 5.94 -2.25
CA GLY A 144 -0.02 4.61 -1.74
C GLY A 144 1.25 3.76 -1.79
N GLU A 145 1.54 3.02 -0.73
CA GLU A 145 2.67 2.09 -0.70
C GLU A 145 2.27 0.76 -0.03
N ASN A 146 2.56 -0.35 -0.70
CA ASN A 146 2.46 -1.69 -0.11
C ASN A 146 3.83 -2.37 -0.18
N SER A 147 4.19 -3.07 0.91
CA SER A 147 5.37 -3.91 0.96
C SER A 147 5.09 -5.24 1.64
N THR A 148 5.51 -6.35 1.05
CA THR A 148 5.48 -7.66 1.71
C THR A 148 6.88 -8.19 1.99
N GLY A 149 7.03 -8.87 3.13
CA GLY A 149 8.23 -9.62 3.47
C GLY A 149 8.41 -10.88 2.63
N ASN A 150 9.54 -11.55 2.78
CA ASN A 150 9.84 -12.79 2.06
C ASN A 150 8.89 -13.93 2.45
N ASN A 151 8.68 -14.87 1.54
CA ASN A 151 7.78 -16.02 1.69
C ASN A 151 6.36 -15.62 2.12
N SER A 152 5.92 -14.42 1.75
CA SER A 152 4.57 -13.96 2.08
C SER A 152 3.61 -14.26 0.95
N SER A 153 2.33 -14.40 1.27
CA SER A 153 1.29 -14.61 0.26
C SER A 153 0.14 -13.64 0.39
N ILE A 154 -0.40 -13.22 -0.75
CA ILE A 154 -1.67 -12.52 -0.85
C ILE A 154 -2.58 -13.33 -1.76
N THR A 155 -3.77 -13.66 -1.28
CA THR A 155 -4.87 -14.22 -2.07
C THR A 155 -5.92 -13.14 -2.16
N GLY A 156 -5.85 -12.35 -3.24
CA GLY A 156 -6.48 -11.04 -3.41
C GLY A 156 -5.53 -10.10 -4.14
N ASP A 157 -5.99 -8.89 -4.40
CA ASP A 157 -5.23 -7.90 -5.15
C ASP A 157 -4.28 -7.11 -4.23
N MET A 158 -3.13 -6.71 -4.78
CA MET A 158 -2.21 -5.76 -4.15
C MET A 158 -2.24 -4.44 -4.92
N GLY A 159 -2.86 -3.42 -4.32
CA GLY A 159 -3.11 -2.14 -4.97
C GLY A 159 -2.53 -0.94 -4.21
N ALA A 160 -1.67 -0.16 -4.86
CA ALA A 160 -1.12 1.08 -4.32
C ALA A 160 -1.49 2.27 -5.21
N TYR A 161 -2.23 3.21 -4.64
CA TYR A 161 -2.85 4.29 -5.40
C TYR A 161 -2.56 5.65 -4.78
N GLY A 162 -2.04 6.56 -5.60
CA GLY A 162 -2.06 7.96 -5.24
C GLY A 162 -2.13 8.91 -6.42
N LEU A 163 -2.33 10.20 -6.15
CA LEU A 163 -2.22 11.20 -7.22
C LEU A 163 -0.75 11.35 -7.61
N LEU A 164 0.22 11.31 -6.70
CA LEU A 164 1.63 11.44 -7.11
C LEU A 164 2.27 10.08 -7.36
N VAL A 165 2.17 9.17 -6.40
CA VAL A 165 2.94 7.93 -6.37
C VAL A 165 2.07 6.73 -5.98
N GLY A 166 2.22 5.62 -6.70
CA GLY A 166 1.77 4.30 -6.26
C GLY A 166 2.96 3.33 -6.31
N ILE A 167 3.22 2.62 -5.23
CA ILE A 167 4.33 1.66 -5.16
C ILE A 167 3.88 0.36 -4.50
N ASN A 168 4.15 -0.77 -5.16
CA ASN A 168 4.07 -2.09 -4.56
C ASN A 168 5.44 -2.78 -4.61
N SER A 169 5.79 -3.48 -3.55
CA SER A 169 6.99 -4.32 -3.50
C SER A 169 6.70 -5.64 -2.79
N THR A 170 7.15 -6.75 -3.37
CA THR A 170 7.15 -8.05 -2.68
C THR A 170 8.55 -8.55 -2.39
N GLY A 171 8.70 -9.26 -1.27
CA GLY A 171 9.92 -9.99 -0.94
C GLY A 171 10.11 -11.23 -1.80
N ASN A 172 11.26 -11.89 -1.67
CA ASN A 172 11.58 -13.12 -2.39
C ASN A 172 10.66 -14.27 -1.99
N ASN A 173 10.44 -15.21 -2.91
CA ASN A 173 9.55 -16.37 -2.77
C ASN A 173 8.13 -16.00 -2.34
N SER A 174 7.67 -14.79 -2.66
CA SER A 174 6.32 -14.35 -2.31
C SER A 174 5.34 -14.71 -3.42
N SER A 175 4.05 -14.76 -3.10
CA SER A 175 3.02 -14.98 -4.11
C SER A 175 1.87 -14.00 -3.98
N ILE A 176 1.34 -13.59 -5.13
CA ILE A 176 0.08 -12.86 -5.24
C ILE A 176 -0.83 -13.70 -6.14
N THR A 177 -2.02 -14.05 -5.64
CA THR A 177 -3.11 -14.63 -6.44
C THR A 177 -4.17 -13.55 -6.60
N GLY A 178 -4.08 -12.80 -7.67
CA GLY A 178 -4.72 -11.51 -7.87
C GLY A 178 -3.78 -10.56 -8.62
N ASP A 179 -4.26 -9.34 -8.86
CA ASP A 179 -3.52 -8.33 -9.60
C ASP A 179 -2.56 -7.55 -8.70
N MET A 180 -1.43 -7.12 -9.27
CA MET A 180 -0.47 -6.22 -8.63
C MET A 180 -0.47 -4.88 -9.37
N SER A 181 -1.01 -3.85 -8.73
CA SER A 181 -1.45 -2.62 -9.39
C SER A 181 -0.93 -1.37 -8.69
N ALA A 182 -0.10 -0.59 -9.38
CA ALA A 182 0.50 0.64 -8.85
C ALA A 182 0.18 1.83 -9.74
N TYR A 183 -0.52 2.82 -9.19
CA TYR A 183 -1.00 3.98 -9.93
C TYR A 183 -0.60 5.29 -9.26
N GLY A 184 0.06 6.15 -10.04
CA GLY A 184 0.34 7.55 -9.70
C GLY A 184 0.21 8.43 -10.94
N LEU A 185 -0.12 9.71 -10.80
CA LEU A 185 0.01 10.66 -11.92
C LEU A 185 1.47 10.78 -12.32
N PHE A 186 2.41 10.76 -11.37
CA PHE A 186 3.83 10.87 -11.69
C PHE A 186 4.51 9.51 -11.78
N THR A 187 4.26 8.64 -10.80
CA THR A 187 4.97 7.37 -10.69
C THR A 187 4.05 6.23 -10.25
N GLY A 188 4.01 5.16 -11.02
CA GLY A 188 3.49 3.86 -10.61
C GLY A 188 4.60 2.82 -10.71
N ASN A 189 4.91 2.11 -9.64
CA ASN A 189 5.95 1.08 -9.65
C ASN A 189 5.50 -0.21 -8.97
N ASN A 190 5.71 -1.35 -9.63
CA ASN A 190 5.64 -2.67 -9.02
C ASN A 190 7.02 -3.33 -9.04
N SER A 191 7.39 -3.99 -7.95
CA SER A 191 8.60 -4.79 -7.85
C SER A 191 8.29 -6.13 -7.20
N ALA A 192 8.50 -7.22 -7.93
CA ALA A 192 8.44 -8.57 -7.39
C ALA A 192 9.84 -9.12 -7.10
N GLY A 193 10.06 -9.67 -5.90
CA GLY A 193 11.33 -10.30 -5.52
C GLY A 193 11.63 -11.58 -6.30
N ASN A 194 12.83 -12.14 -6.14
CA ASN A 194 13.23 -13.39 -6.81
C ASN A 194 12.35 -14.58 -6.40
N ASN A 195 12.13 -15.50 -7.33
CA ASN A 195 11.26 -16.68 -7.20
C ASN A 195 9.83 -16.33 -6.74
N SER A 196 9.35 -15.12 -7.01
CA SER A 196 7.99 -14.72 -6.62
C SER A 196 7.01 -15.02 -7.73
N SER A 197 5.74 -15.25 -7.43
CA SER A 197 4.74 -15.48 -8.48
C SER A 197 3.58 -14.50 -8.39
N ILE A 198 3.05 -14.10 -9.54
CA ILE A 198 1.82 -13.33 -9.64
C ILE A 198 0.87 -14.06 -10.58
N THR A 199 -0.25 -14.50 -10.01
CA THR A 199 -1.35 -15.11 -10.76
C THR A 199 -2.42 -14.06 -10.99
N GLY A 200 -2.17 -13.19 -11.96
CA GLY A 200 -2.94 -11.99 -12.27
C GLY A 200 -2.10 -11.01 -13.07
N ASP A 201 -2.65 -9.83 -13.32
CA ASP A 201 -1.99 -8.77 -14.07
C ASP A 201 -0.98 -8.02 -13.20
N MET A 202 0.12 -7.56 -13.81
CA MET A 202 1.08 -6.65 -13.19
C MET A 202 1.05 -5.30 -13.91
N SER A 203 0.50 -4.29 -13.25
CA SER A 203 0.08 -3.04 -13.87
C SER A 203 0.68 -1.82 -13.16
N ALA A 204 1.51 -1.04 -13.86
CA ALA A 204 2.17 0.14 -13.34
C ALA A 204 1.95 1.36 -14.24
N TYR A 205 1.39 2.42 -13.66
CA TYR A 205 0.97 3.61 -14.41
C TYR A 205 1.50 4.89 -13.76
N GLY A 206 2.17 5.72 -14.56
CA GLY A 206 2.36 7.13 -14.27
C GLY A 206 2.85 7.93 -15.46
N LEU A 207 2.52 9.22 -15.51
CA LEU A 207 2.87 10.10 -16.63
C LEU A 207 4.38 10.10 -16.88
N PHE A 208 5.18 10.17 -15.82
CA PHE A 208 6.64 10.16 -15.94
C PHE A 208 7.19 8.74 -15.86
N THR A 209 6.69 7.94 -14.94
CA THR A 209 7.23 6.60 -14.69
C THR A 209 6.12 5.60 -14.41
N GLY A 210 6.11 4.52 -15.18
CA GLY A 210 5.28 3.34 -14.93
C GLY A 210 6.14 2.12 -15.08
N ASN A 211 6.65 1.55 -13.99
CA ASN A 211 7.61 0.46 -14.06
C ASN A 211 7.10 -0.81 -13.39
N ASN A 212 7.28 -1.92 -14.08
CA ASN A 212 7.16 -3.26 -13.53
C ASN A 212 8.56 -3.89 -13.51
N SER A 213 8.93 -4.46 -12.37
CA SER A 213 10.15 -5.24 -12.22
C SER A 213 9.82 -6.58 -11.57
N ALA A 214 10.41 -7.65 -12.10
CA ALA A 214 10.29 -8.99 -11.56
C ALA A 214 11.69 -9.57 -11.42
N GLY A 215 11.97 -10.15 -10.24
CA GLY A 215 13.22 -10.83 -9.96
C GLY A 215 13.36 -12.15 -10.73
N ASP A 216 14.53 -12.78 -10.61
CA ASP A 216 14.81 -14.04 -11.30
C ASP A 216 13.79 -15.13 -10.95
N ASN A 217 13.41 -15.97 -11.93
CA ASN A 217 12.43 -17.05 -11.78
C ASN A 217 11.06 -16.60 -11.23
N SER A 218 10.62 -15.41 -11.59
CA SER A 218 9.36 -14.86 -11.06
C SER A 218 8.23 -14.85 -12.09
N PRO A 219 7.45 -15.94 -12.22
CA PRO A 219 6.41 -16.02 -13.23
C PRO A 219 5.25 -15.04 -12.95
N ILE A 220 4.78 -14.39 -14.01
CA ILE A 220 3.56 -13.57 -14.02
C ILE A 220 2.65 -14.19 -15.08
N THR A 221 1.44 -14.63 -14.71
CA THR A 221 0.54 -15.33 -15.65
C THR A 221 -0.41 -14.40 -16.39
N GLY A 222 -0.68 -13.21 -15.86
CA GLY A 222 -1.49 -12.18 -16.49
C GLY A 222 -0.67 -11.21 -17.33
N ASP A 223 -1.32 -10.14 -17.77
CA ASP A 223 -0.69 -9.11 -18.59
C ASP A 223 0.25 -8.24 -17.76
N ILE A 224 1.39 -7.88 -18.37
CA ILE A 224 2.32 -6.90 -17.78
C ILE A 224 2.14 -5.56 -18.50
N THR A 225 1.53 -4.59 -17.83
CA THR A 225 1.28 -3.27 -18.39
C THR A 225 2.09 -2.19 -17.68
N SER A 226 2.91 -1.46 -18.43
CA SER A 226 3.70 -0.35 -17.92
C SER A 226 3.45 0.90 -18.76
N ARG A 227 3.05 2.02 -18.13
CA ARG A 227 2.74 3.27 -18.84
C ARG A 227 3.45 4.46 -18.22
N GLY A 228 4.16 5.22 -19.06
CA GLY A 228 4.78 6.50 -18.72
C GLY A 228 5.79 6.96 -19.77
N ILE A 229 6.30 8.18 -19.65
CA ILE A 229 7.41 8.70 -20.48
C ILE A 229 8.61 7.77 -20.39
N SER A 230 8.91 7.29 -19.18
CA SER A 230 9.88 6.24 -18.90
C SER A 230 9.15 5.04 -18.31
N ALA A 231 8.86 4.03 -19.13
CA ALA A 231 8.24 2.80 -18.69
C ALA A 231 9.20 1.62 -18.84
N ILE A 232 9.27 0.78 -17.82
CA ILE A 232 10.07 -0.45 -17.82
C ILE A 232 9.11 -1.63 -17.63
N THR A 233 9.12 -2.54 -18.60
CA THR A 233 8.53 -3.88 -18.47
C THR A 233 9.66 -4.89 -18.31
N PRO A 234 9.56 -5.92 -17.44
CA PRO A 234 10.52 -7.02 -17.42
C PRO A 234 10.59 -7.69 -18.80
N VAL A 235 11.78 -8.01 -19.29
CA VAL A 235 11.99 -8.62 -20.61
C VAL A 235 12.53 -10.06 -20.43
N ASP A 236 11.69 -11.05 -20.79
CA ASP A 236 11.94 -12.51 -20.97
C ASP A 236 12.28 -13.37 -19.72
N TRP A 237 11.89 -14.65 -19.53
CA TRP A 237 11.89 -15.85 -20.40
C TRP A 237 10.69 -16.82 -20.14
N GLY A 238 9.48 -16.46 -20.55
CA GLY A 238 8.31 -17.36 -20.42
C GLY A 238 7.17 -16.89 -21.30
N PHE A 239 6.78 -17.72 -22.27
CA PHE A 239 5.79 -17.43 -23.31
C PHE A 239 4.47 -16.82 -22.76
N LEU A 240 3.94 -15.86 -23.54
CA LEU A 240 2.64 -15.14 -23.47
C LEU A 240 2.60 -13.85 -22.62
N SER A 241 3.14 -12.74 -23.13
CA SER A 241 2.49 -11.43 -22.91
C SER A 241 2.69 -10.51 -24.12
N ASN A 242 1.61 -9.86 -24.56
CA ASN A 242 1.62 -8.90 -25.66
C ASN A 242 2.26 -7.59 -25.20
N THR A 243 3.50 -7.33 -25.60
CA THR A 243 4.16 -6.04 -25.38
C THR A 243 3.52 -4.98 -26.29
N GLN A 244 2.83 -3.98 -25.74
CA GLN A 244 2.46 -2.78 -26.53
C GLN A 244 3.36 -1.59 -26.17
N LEU A 245 4.45 -1.47 -26.92
CA LEU A 245 5.28 -0.27 -27.04
C LEU A 245 4.45 0.84 -27.69
N ASN A 246 3.96 1.80 -26.89
CA ASN A 246 3.25 2.95 -27.44
C ASN A 246 4.24 4.09 -27.77
N LEU A 247 4.95 3.95 -28.89
CA LEU A 247 5.78 5.00 -29.50
C LEU A 247 4.97 5.77 -30.56
N GLU A 248 3.90 6.47 -30.18
CA GLU A 248 3.08 7.20 -31.16
C GLU A 248 3.60 8.59 -31.55
N ASN A 249 4.75 9.09 -31.04
CA ASN A 249 5.23 10.44 -31.40
C ASN A 249 6.77 10.61 -31.44
N TYR A 250 7.49 9.81 -32.23
CA TYR A 250 8.85 10.21 -32.67
C TYR A 250 8.87 10.46 -34.18
N ILE A 251 8.78 11.73 -34.57
CA ILE A 251 9.18 12.19 -35.91
C ILE A 251 10.71 12.11 -35.96
N VAL A 252 11.25 11.04 -36.54
CA VAL A 252 12.67 11.01 -36.90
C VAL A 252 12.85 11.85 -38.18
N LYS A 253 13.31 13.09 -38.03
CA LYS A 253 13.90 13.83 -39.15
C LYS A 253 15.17 13.09 -39.56
N LYS A 254 15.14 12.49 -40.75
CA LYS A 254 16.32 11.95 -41.43
C LYS A 254 17.14 13.14 -41.93
N GLU A 255 18.27 13.44 -41.30
CA GLU A 255 19.30 14.25 -41.94
C GLU A 255 20.07 13.35 -42.92
N GLU A 256 19.86 13.58 -44.21
CA GLU A 256 20.68 13.01 -45.27
C GLU A 256 22.05 13.69 -45.26
N ALA A 257 23.07 12.97 -44.80
CA ALA A 257 24.46 13.35 -45.02
C ALA A 257 24.81 13.12 -46.49
N SER A 258 24.81 14.19 -47.28
CA SER A 258 25.40 14.23 -48.63
C SER A 258 26.92 14.09 -48.52
N SER A 259 27.49 12.99 -49.01
CA SER A 259 28.93 12.86 -49.22
C SER A 259 29.33 13.62 -50.48
N LYS A 260 30.28 14.56 -50.35
CA LYS A 260 31.10 15.05 -51.46
C LYS A 260 32.28 14.12 -51.71
#